data_AF-A0AAV6D3H2-F1
#
_entry.id   AF-A0AAV6D3H2-F1
#
_cell.length_a   1.000
_cell.length_b   1.000
_cell.length_c   1.000
_cell.angle_alpha   90.00
_cell.angle_beta   90.00
_cell.angle_gamma   90.00
#
_symmetry.space_group_name_H-M   'P 1'
#
loop_
_entity.id
_entity.type
_entity.pdbx_description
1 polymer ?
#
loop_
_entity_poly.entity_id
_entity_poly.type
_entity_poly.pdbx_seq_one_letter_code
_entity_poly.pdbx_strand_id
1 'polypeptide(L)' 'KEISQSISIPTIGIGSGDDCDGQILVTPDLIGAFPWFTPRFVKPRANCAAEIKSAVVAWKKSVMEQ' A
#
# COMPACT_ATOMS: atom_id res chain seq x y z
N LYS A 1 8.44 -11.63 -17.35
CA LYS A 1 9.34 -12.76 -17.71
C LYS A 1 10.20 -12.48 -18.93
N GLU A 2 9.63 -12.45 -20.14
CA GLU A 2 10.42 -12.31 -21.39
C GLU A 2 11.32 -11.08 -21.38
N ILE A 3 10.80 -9.92 -20.93
CA ILE A 3 11.56 -8.68 -20.79
C ILE A 3 12.76 -8.88 -19.85
N SER A 4 12.53 -9.33 -18.61
CA SER A 4 13.59 -9.55 -17.61
C SER A 4 14.66 -10.53 -18.09
N GLN A 5 14.28 -11.54 -18.89
CA GLN A 5 15.21 -12.53 -19.45
C GLN A 5 16.00 -12.01 -20.67
N SER A 6 15.52 -10.95 -21.33
CA SER A 6 16.10 -10.41 -22.57
C SER A 6 17.15 -9.32 -22.35
N ILE A 7 17.25 -8.77 -21.14
CA ILE A 7 18.15 -7.65 -20.81
C ILE A 7 19.07 -8.02 -19.65
N SER A 8 20.26 -7.43 -19.60
CA SER A 8 21.25 -7.70 -18.55
C SER A 8 21.05 -6.86 -17.28
N ILE A 9 20.29 -5.77 -17.36
CA ILE A 9 20.01 -4.90 -16.21
C ILE A 9 18.85 -5.47 -15.37
N PRO A 10 18.86 -5.31 -14.03
CA PRO A 10 17.76 -5.76 -13.18
C PRO A 10 16.43 -5.06 -13.51
N THR A 11 15.34 -5.81 -13.41
CA THR A 11 13.97 -5.33 -13.57
C THR A 11 13.25 -5.23 -12.22
N ILE A 12 12.50 -4.14 -12.01
CA ILE A 12 11.67 -3.94 -10.82
C ILE A 12 10.20 -3.87 -11.24
N GLY A 13 9.39 -4.78 -10.71
CA GLY A 13 8.00 -4.96 -11.07
C GLY A 13 7.01 -4.37 -10.05
N ILE A 14 5.84 -3.95 -10.52
CA ILE A 14 4.66 -3.69 -9.71
C ILE A 14 3.44 -4.29 -10.41
N GLY A 15 2.83 -5.30 -9.81
CA GLY A 15 1.70 -6.01 -10.42
C GLY A 15 2.06 -6.83 -11.68
N SER A 16 3.34 -7.16 -11.88
CA SER A 16 3.86 -7.88 -13.05
C SER A 16 4.16 -9.37 -12.77
N GLY A 17 3.66 -9.91 -11.65
CA GLY A 17 4.02 -11.25 -11.18
C GLY A 17 5.46 -11.34 -10.65
N ASP A 18 5.93 -12.57 -10.46
CA ASP A 18 7.16 -12.85 -9.70
C ASP A 18 8.42 -12.97 -10.58
N ASP A 19 8.30 -12.74 -11.89
CA ASP A 19 9.40 -12.88 -12.85
C ASP A 19 10.29 -11.61 -12.99
N CYS A 20 10.08 -10.59 -12.15
CA CYS A 20 10.99 -9.45 -12.04
C CYS A 20 12.02 -9.69 -10.94
N ASP A 21 13.23 -9.17 -11.10
CA ASP A 21 14.35 -9.36 -10.16
C ASP A 21 14.10 -8.70 -8.79
N GLY A 22 13.22 -7.70 -8.77
CA GLY A 22 12.70 -7.11 -7.55
C GLY A 22 11.27 -6.61 -7.73
N GLN A 23 10.70 -6.15 -6.62
CA GLN A 23 9.33 -5.66 -6.55
C GLN A 23 9.30 -4.29 -5.88
N ILE A 24 8.39 -3.44 -6.34
CA ILE A 24 8.07 -2.16 -5.72
C ILE A 24 6.58 -2.11 -5.38
N LEU A 25 6.24 -1.37 -4.34
CA LEU A 25 4.87 -1.11 -3.94
C LEU A 25 4.74 0.33 -3.41
N VAL A 26 3.59 0.95 -3.65
CA VAL A 26 3.29 2.29 -3.14
C VAL A 26 2.98 2.19 -1.64
N THR A 27 3.70 2.94 -0.80
CA THR A 27 3.58 2.85 0.67
C THR A 27 2.13 3.01 1.18
N PRO A 28 1.34 4.01 0.71
CA PRO A 28 -0.09 4.09 1.03
C PRO A 28 -0.91 2.82 0.76
N ASP A 29 -0.66 2.13 -0.36
CA ASP A 29 -1.35 0.89 -0.72
C ASP A 29 -0.91 -0.26 0.19
N LEU A 30 0.39 -0.33 0.51
CA LEU A 30 0.94 -1.30 1.44
C LEU A 30 0.32 -1.19 2.83
N ILE A 31 0.10 0.03 3.33
CA ILE A 31 -0.39 0.26 4.69
C ILE A 31 -1.92 0.43 4.78
N GLY A 32 -2.64 0.29 3.66
CA GLY A 32 -4.09 0.43 3.64
C GLY A 32 -4.56 1.82 4.04
N ALA A 33 -3.90 2.87 3.54
CA ALA A 33 -4.22 4.25 3.86
C ALA A 33 -5.54 4.73 3.21
N PHE A 34 -5.94 4.14 2.08
CA PHE A 34 -7.14 4.49 1.35
C PHE A 34 -8.22 3.40 1.51
N PRO A 35 -9.29 3.65 2.29
CA PRO A 35 -10.31 2.62 2.55
C PRO A 35 -11.21 2.34 1.34
N TRP A 36 -11.23 3.22 0.34
CA TRP A 36 -12.07 3.09 -0.86
C TRP A 36 -11.35 2.49 -2.07
N PHE A 37 -10.03 2.30 -1.99
CA PHE A 37 -9.25 1.83 -3.13
C PHE A 37 -8.08 0.96 -2.67
N THR A 38 -7.95 -0.20 -3.29
CA THR A 38 -6.79 -1.08 -3.15
C THR A 38 -6.56 -1.72 -4.52
N PRO A 39 -5.39 -1.56 -5.15
CA PRO A 39 -5.13 -2.19 -6.44
C PRO A 39 -5.17 -3.72 -6.31
N ARG A 40 -5.62 -4.42 -7.34
CA ARG A 40 -5.88 -5.88 -7.30
C ARG A 40 -4.67 -6.74 -6.92
N PHE A 41 -3.46 -6.27 -7.23
CA PHE A 41 -2.20 -6.97 -6.93
C PHE A 41 -1.68 -6.67 -5.52
N VAL A 42 -2.41 -5.90 -4.71
CA VAL A 42 -1.99 -5.49 -3.37
C VAL A 42 -2.83 -6.18 -2.31
N LYS A 43 -2.15 -6.70 -1.29
CA LYS A 43 -2.75 -7.09 -0.02
C LYS A 43 -2.21 -6.15 1.07
N PRO A 44 -3.00 -5.19 1.57
CA PRO A 44 -2.57 -4.29 2.62
C PRO A 44 -2.07 -5.07 3.85
N ARG A 45 -1.00 -4.56 4.47
CA ARG A 45 -0.36 -5.11 5.67
C ARG A 45 -0.73 -4.35 6.94
N ALA A 46 -1.46 -3.25 6.80
CA ALA A 46 -2.06 -2.48 7.89
C ALA A 46 -3.42 -1.92 7.46
N ASN A 47 -4.17 -1.36 8.42
CA ASN A 47 -5.41 -0.64 8.18
C ASN A 47 -5.26 0.80 8.67
N CYS A 48 -4.33 1.55 8.09
CA CYS A 48 -4.06 2.92 8.49
C CYS A 48 -5.29 3.82 8.36
N ALA A 49 -6.19 3.55 7.40
CA ALA A 49 -7.45 4.27 7.29
C ALA A 49 -8.30 4.21 8.57
N ALA A 50 -8.42 3.02 9.18
CA ALA A 50 -9.15 2.85 10.44
C ALA A 50 -8.46 3.56 11.61
N GLU A 51 -7.13 3.45 11.70
CA GLU A 51 -6.34 4.12 12.75
C GLU A 51 -6.48 5.64 12.68
N ILE A 52 -6.36 6.22 11.48
CA ILE A 52 -6.54 7.66 11.25
C ILE A 52 -7.96 8.09 11.69
N LYS A 53 -8.99 7.33 11.29
CA LYS A 53 -10.37 7.61 11.68
C LYS A 53 -10.55 7.59 13.20
N SER A 54 -10.01 6.57 13.86
CA SER A 54 -10.09 6.42 15.32
C SER A 54 -9.42 7.60 16.03
N ALA A 55 -8.23 8.01 15.58
CA ALA A 55 -7.51 9.14 16.16
C ALA A 55 -8.30 10.45 16.06
N VAL A 56 -8.88 10.74 14.90
CA VAL A 56 -9.69 11.96 14.69
C VAL A 56 -10.96 11.95 15.56
N VAL A 57 -11.64 10.81 15.68
CA VAL A 57 -12.83 10.69 16.54
C VAL A 57 -12.48 10.88 18.01
N ALA A 58 -11.39 10.26 18.47
CA ALA A 58 -10.92 10.40 19.85
C ALA A 58 -10.57 11.86 20.18
N TRP A 59 -9.85 12.53 19.28
CA TRP A 59 -9.53 13.96 19.43
C TRP A 59 -10.79 14.83 19.47
N LYS A 60 -11.73 14.63 18.53
CA LYS A 60 -13.01 15.35 18.52
C LYS A 60 -13.75 15.22 19.86
N LYS A 61 -13.83 14.00 20.41
CA LYS A 61 -14.47 13.75 21.70
C LYS A 61 -13.77 14.55 22.82
N SER A 62 -12.43 14.52 22.86
CA SER A 62 -11.65 15.23 23.87
C SER A 62 -11.85 16.76 23.83
N VAL A 63 -12.13 17.33 22.66
CA VAL A 63 -12.41 18.77 22.51
C VAL A 63 -13.84 19.13 22.93
N MET A 64 -14.80 18.22 22.75
CA MET A 64 -16.22 18.45 23.12
C MET A 64 -16.51 18.23 24.61
N GLU A 65 -15.65 17.50 25.32
CA GLU A 65 -15.76 17.24 26.76
C GLU A 65 -15.05 18.30 27.62
N GLN A 66 -14.47 19.33 27.00
CA GLN A 66 -13.91 20.52 27.67
C GLN A 66 -14.96 21.60 27.92
#